data_AF-A0A7Y6WTK7-F1
#
_entry.id   AF-A0A7Y6WTK7-F1
#
_cell.length_a   1.000
_cell.length_b   1.000
_cell.length_c   1.000
_cell.angle_alpha   90.00
_cell.angle_beta   90.00
_cell.angle_gamma   90.00
#
_symmetry.space_group_name_H-M   'P 1'
#
loop_
_entity.id
_entity.type
_entity.pdbx_description
1 polymer ?
#
loop_
_entity_poly.entity_id
_entity_poly.type
_entity_poly.pdbx_seq_one_letter_code
_entity_poly.pdbx_strand_id
1 'polypeptide(L)'
;MMTAPGRVRPSPGRVEATPRVLCVGATSESWLALSRALRPLRCVSSQVPSLESAFLEVQHTRPSLVLVHWRQLVAGAGMGLRALKLRLGLDGPPVVLVAEPETPAEVLEVGDAEGVEDCLLSPLRTHELRARLALLAGEGVPAAQVRASRARSRLLLLAGASGPLAWSGLGALLEACGHRILYSATVGGGAARVAEHGERPDLVLSREGAPGMPRGLPSSRIQPLLAGVPSLTLDAAAPVRPASLLSRIHALLGREEASLRAEARVRFCCPVSFGEAGPRGAEWRSGVSSALSPGGLLVRTLVPAKAGTAVALHILLPTLGERLETHGVVAWAHAYAPRGGVSHPYGMGVRFLGMGPPRLMQLRQLCQAEVRP
;
A
#
# COMPACT_ATOMS: atom_id res chain seq x y z
N MET A 1 -33.55 6.16 49.55
CA MET A 1 -32.19 5.59 49.33
C MET A 1 -31.61 6.22 48.08
N MET A 2 -30.74 7.23 48.23
CA MET A 2 -30.00 7.83 47.12
C MET A 2 -28.77 6.96 46.82
N THR A 3 -28.72 6.36 45.64
CA THR A 3 -27.55 5.62 45.16
C THR A 3 -26.46 6.62 44.75
N ALA A 4 -25.34 6.61 45.46
CA ALA A 4 -24.20 7.46 45.14
C ALA A 4 -23.63 7.09 43.75
N PRO A 5 -23.28 8.06 42.90
CA PRO A 5 -22.67 7.79 41.61
C PRO A 5 -21.31 7.10 41.82
N GLY A 6 -21.20 5.88 41.32
CA GLY A 6 -19.97 5.08 41.40
C GLY A 6 -18.81 5.81 40.73
N ARG A 7 -17.69 5.92 41.44
CA ARG A 7 -16.45 6.50 40.90
C ARG A 7 -16.02 5.71 39.66
N VAL A 8 -16.10 6.34 38.49
CA VAL A 8 -15.56 5.82 37.24
C VAL A 8 -14.05 5.72 37.41
N ARG A 9 -13.53 4.50 37.47
CA ARG A 9 -12.08 4.24 37.56
C ARG A 9 -11.48 4.71 36.23
N PRO A 10 -10.54 5.67 36.22
CA PRO A 10 -9.88 6.07 34.99
C PRO A 10 -9.23 4.84 34.36
N SER A 11 -9.50 4.61 33.07
CA SER A 11 -8.85 3.54 32.33
C SER A 11 -7.33 3.68 32.50
N PRO A 12 -6.60 2.59 32.82
CA PRO A 12 -5.16 2.67 32.96
C PRO A 12 -4.58 3.30 31.69
N GLY A 13 -3.81 4.38 31.85
CA GLY A 13 -3.17 5.06 30.74
C GLY A 13 -2.36 4.05 29.92
N ARG A 14 -2.51 4.10 28.60
CA ARG A 14 -1.77 3.23 27.69
C ARG A 14 -0.29 3.53 27.90
N VAL A 15 0.45 2.60 28.50
CA VAL A 15 1.91 2.72 28.64
C VAL A 15 2.48 2.77 27.22
N GLU A 16 3.05 3.91 26.83
CA GLU A 16 3.73 4.08 25.55
C GLU A 16 4.92 3.13 25.51
N ALA A 17 4.76 2.02 24.80
CA ALA A 17 5.85 1.09 24.58
C ALA A 17 6.87 1.73 23.65
N THR A 18 8.13 1.81 24.10
CA THR A 18 9.25 2.30 23.28
C THR A 18 9.34 1.48 21.98
N PRO A 19 9.31 2.12 20.79
CA PRO A 19 9.31 1.40 19.53
C PRO A 19 10.61 0.63 19.35
N ARG A 20 10.51 -0.61 18.84
CA ARG A 20 11.64 -1.50 18.58
C ARG A 20 11.90 -1.63 17.08
N VAL A 21 13.13 -1.40 16.63
CA VAL A 21 13.51 -1.46 15.21
C VAL A 21 14.54 -2.55 15.00
N LEU A 22 14.20 -3.56 14.19
CA LEU A 22 15.13 -4.61 13.80
C LEU A 22 15.79 -4.24 12.46
N CYS A 23 17.12 -4.20 12.45
CA CYS A 23 17.96 -3.85 11.32
C CYS A 23 18.63 -5.11 10.74
N VAL A 24 18.35 -5.46 9.49
CA VAL A 24 18.80 -6.71 8.86
C VAL A 24 19.78 -6.45 7.73
N GLY A 25 21.06 -6.69 8.00
CA GLY A 25 22.14 -6.70 7.02
C GLY A 25 23.54 -6.57 7.64
N ALA A 26 24.55 -6.95 6.85
CA ALA A 26 25.95 -6.86 7.23
C ALA A 26 26.36 -5.43 7.54
N THR A 27 27.16 -5.23 8.58
CA THR A 27 27.65 -3.91 9.01
C THR A 27 28.35 -3.18 7.87
N SER A 28 27.84 -1.99 7.53
CA SER A 28 28.32 -1.13 6.45
C SER A 28 28.20 0.34 6.85
N GLU A 29 28.74 1.26 6.05
CA GLU A 29 28.56 2.70 6.27
C GLU A 29 27.08 3.11 6.30
N SER A 30 26.26 2.49 5.45
CA SER A 30 24.81 2.71 5.42
C SER A 30 24.14 2.33 6.75
N TRP A 31 24.63 1.29 7.44
CA TRP A 31 24.14 0.93 8.78
C TRP A 31 24.63 1.87 9.88
N LEU A 32 25.85 2.37 9.78
CA LEU A 32 26.33 3.40 10.70
C LEU A 32 25.49 4.68 10.55
N ALA A 33 25.16 5.06 9.32
CA ALA A 33 24.27 6.18 9.04
C ALA A 33 22.86 5.95 9.61
N LEU A 34 22.28 4.75 9.42
CA LEU A 34 20.99 4.40 10.00
C LEU A 34 21.01 4.43 11.54
N SER A 35 22.05 3.87 12.15
CA SER A 35 22.21 3.86 13.61
C SER A 35 22.27 5.28 14.18
N ARG A 36 22.96 6.19 13.48
CA ARG A 36 22.96 7.63 13.82
C ARG A 36 21.58 8.24 13.65
N ALA A 37 20.84 7.88 12.59
CA ALA A 37 19.50 8.41 12.32
C ALA A 37 18.44 7.93 13.32
N LEU A 38 18.58 6.72 13.88
CA LEU A 38 17.69 6.14 14.89
C LEU A 38 17.94 6.67 16.31
N ARG A 39 19.19 7.00 16.67
CA ARG A 39 19.57 7.50 18.00
C ARG A 39 18.68 8.63 18.55
N PRO A 40 18.32 9.69 17.78
CA PRO A 40 17.46 10.76 18.30
C PRO A 40 15.97 10.38 18.40
N LEU A 41 15.54 9.21 17.94
CA LEU A 41 14.12 8.82 17.86
C LEU A 41 13.60 8.09 19.10
N ARG A 42 14.43 7.95 20.15
CA ARG A 42 14.07 7.24 21.39
C ARG A 42 13.55 5.81 21.13
N CYS A 43 14.04 5.14 20.09
CA CYS A 43 13.70 3.75 19.79
C CYS A 43 14.81 2.79 20.27
N VAL A 44 14.46 1.53 20.51
CA VAL A 44 15.45 0.47 20.75
C VAL A 44 15.74 -0.20 19.40
N SER A 45 17.00 -0.18 18.96
CA SER A 45 17.41 -0.83 17.72
C SER A 45 18.27 -2.05 17.98
N SER A 46 17.98 -3.17 17.31
CA SER A 46 18.86 -4.34 17.23
C SER A 46 19.31 -4.56 15.78
N GLN A 47 20.54 -5.03 15.60
CA GLN A 47 21.09 -5.34 14.27
C GLN A 47 21.42 -6.82 14.19
N VAL A 48 21.06 -7.43 13.07
CA VAL A 48 21.39 -8.81 12.73
C VAL A 48 22.00 -8.86 11.32
N PRO A 49 22.96 -9.76 11.05
CA PRO A 49 23.72 -9.74 9.80
C PRO A 49 22.93 -10.26 8.60
N SER A 50 21.93 -11.12 8.82
CA SER A 50 21.18 -11.81 7.76
C SER A 50 19.70 -12.03 8.07
N LEU A 51 18.93 -12.42 7.06
CA LEU A 51 17.50 -12.75 7.17
C LEU A 51 17.25 -13.96 8.08
N GLU A 52 18.14 -14.95 8.11
CA GLU A 52 18.06 -16.11 9.00
C GLU A 52 18.17 -15.69 10.47
N SER A 53 19.14 -14.83 10.78
CA SER A 53 19.28 -14.27 12.13
C SER A 53 18.05 -13.42 12.51
N ALA A 54 17.50 -12.66 11.56
CA ALA A 54 16.27 -11.89 11.78
C ALA A 54 15.08 -12.79 12.13
N PHE A 55 14.93 -13.93 11.47
CA PHE A 55 13.85 -14.88 11.73
C PHE A 55 13.84 -15.41 13.18
N LEU A 56 15.02 -15.61 13.77
CA LEU A 56 15.17 -15.99 15.17
C LEU A 56 14.88 -14.79 16.09
N GLU A 57 15.48 -13.63 15.78
CA GLU A 57 15.43 -12.44 16.62
C GLU A 57 14.03 -11.84 16.77
N VAL A 58 13.20 -11.91 15.72
CA VAL A 58 11.83 -11.37 15.71
C VAL A 58 10.97 -11.91 16.86
N GLN A 59 11.18 -13.18 17.25
CA GLN A 59 10.39 -13.83 18.30
C GLN A 59 10.71 -13.27 19.68
N HIS A 60 11.96 -12.90 19.91
CA HIS A 60 12.45 -12.38 21.17
C HIS A 60 12.19 -10.88 21.30
N THR A 61 12.37 -10.14 20.21
CA THR A 61 12.34 -8.68 20.24
C THR A 61 10.96 -8.10 20.00
N ARG A 62 10.09 -8.79 19.25
CA ARG A 62 8.78 -8.27 18.79
C ARG A 62 8.93 -6.85 18.23
N PRO A 63 9.68 -6.68 17.13
CA PRO A 63 9.95 -5.35 16.59
C PRO A 63 8.65 -4.68 16.12
N SER A 64 8.62 -3.35 16.19
CA SER A 64 7.56 -2.52 15.61
C SER A 64 7.82 -2.24 14.13
N LEU A 65 9.08 -2.31 13.68
CA LEU A 65 9.52 -2.05 12.32
C LEU A 65 10.73 -2.93 12.00
N VAL A 66 10.77 -3.52 10.80
CA VAL A 66 11.92 -4.27 10.30
C VAL A 66 12.51 -3.55 9.09
N LEU A 67 13.78 -3.18 9.16
CA LEU A 67 14.53 -2.54 8.07
C LEU A 67 15.47 -3.57 7.45
N VAL A 68 15.36 -3.82 6.16
CA VAL A 68 16.16 -4.81 5.43
C VAL A 68 16.99 -4.11 4.37
N HIS A 69 18.31 -4.30 4.39
CA HIS A 69 19.18 -3.74 3.36
C HIS A 69 19.04 -4.51 2.05
N TRP A 70 18.98 -3.81 0.91
CA TRP A 70 18.71 -4.42 -0.40
C TRP A 70 19.64 -5.60 -0.77
N ARG A 71 20.92 -5.52 -0.40
CA ARG A 71 21.91 -6.60 -0.59
C ARG A 71 21.51 -7.94 0.03
N GLN A 72 20.60 -7.96 1.01
CA GLN A 72 20.07 -9.21 1.59
C GLN A 72 19.18 -9.98 0.60
N LEU A 73 18.60 -9.30 -0.39
CA LEU A 73 17.76 -9.91 -1.42
C LEU A 73 18.56 -10.44 -2.62
N VAL A 74 19.77 -9.92 -2.85
CA VAL A 74 20.66 -10.39 -3.93
C VAL A 74 21.25 -11.76 -3.60
N ALA A 75 21.49 -12.01 -2.31
CA ALA A 75 22.36 -13.08 -1.87
C ALA A 75 21.89 -14.50 -2.24
N GLY A 76 20.63 -14.70 -2.64
CA GLY A 76 20.10 -15.93 -3.28
C GLY A 76 20.24 -17.26 -2.52
N ALA A 77 21.02 -17.30 -1.44
CA ALA A 77 21.52 -18.51 -0.81
C ALA A 77 20.94 -18.74 0.59
N GLY A 78 19.78 -18.16 0.89
CA GLY A 78 19.25 -18.10 2.24
C GLY A 78 17.73 -18.12 2.33
N MET A 79 17.25 -17.93 3.55
CA MET A 79 15.85 -17.72 3.86
C MET A 79 15.37 -16.41 3.21
N GLY A 80 14.54 -16.52 2.16
CA GLY A 80 13.98 -15.35 1.48
C GLY A 80 13.12 -14.47 2.39
N LEU A 81 12.92 -13.20 2.01
CA LEU A 81 12.16 -12.25 2.81
C LEU A 81 10.71 -12.72 3.02
N ARG A 82 10.19 -13.48 2.06
CA ARG A 82 8.86 -14.09 2.16
C ARG A 82 8.73 -15.01 3.38
N ALA A 83 9.77 -15.76 3.74
CA ALA A 83 9.74 -16.63 4.92
C ALA A 83 9.78 -15.83 6.22
N LEU A 84 10.57 -14.75 6.27
CA LEU A 84 10.54 -13.80 7.39
C LEU A 84 9.14 -13.17 7.53
N LYS A 85 8.51 -12.77 6.42
CA LYS A 85 7.14 -12.25 6.39
C LYS A 85 6.11 -13.22 6.94
N LEU A 86 6.16 -14.48 6.51
CA LEU A 86 5.29 -15.54 7.02
C LEU A 86 5.46 -15.72 8.53
N ARG A 87 6.69 -15.58 9.05
CA ARG A 87 6.97 -15.66 10.50
C ARG A 87 6.42 -14.48 11.28
N LEU A 88 6.49 -13.28 10.71
CA LEU A 88 5.92 -12.07 11.29
C LEU A 88 4.39 -12.14 11.35
N GLY A 89 3.77 -12.88 10.43
CA GLY A 89 2.32 -12.99 10.31
C GLY A 89 1.69 -11.80 9.57
N LEU A 90 0.39 -11.89 9.30
CA LEU A 90 -0.36 -10.86 8.56
C LEU A 90 -0.44 -9.53 9.32
N ASP A 91 -0.50 -9.60 10.64
CA ASP A 91 -0.53 -8.45 11.54
C ASP A 91 0.86 -8.13 12.12
N GLY A 92 1.91 -8.73 11.56
CA GLY A 92 3.28 -8.47 11.94
C GLY A 92 3.73 -7.05 11.59
N PRO A 93 4.89 -6.61 12.11
CA PRO A 93 5.43 -5.30 11.77
C PRO A 93 5.75 -5.20 10.27
N PRO A 94 5.65 -3.99 9.69
CA PRO A 94 6.04 -3.77 8.31
C PRO A 94 7.53 -4.01 8.12
N VAL A 95 7.86 -4.48 6.93
CA VAL A 95 9.22 -4.69 6.44
C VAL A 95 9.48 -3.62 5.41
N VAL A 96 10.54 -2.87 5.63
CA VAL A 96 10.93 -1.74 4.80
C VAL A 96 12.30 -2.02 4.20
N LEU A 97 12.37 -1.90 2.88
CA LEU A 97 13.63 -2.06 2.16
C LEU A 97 14.45 -0.77 2.25
N VAL A 98 15.70 -0.87 2.66
CA VAL A 98 16.68 0.20 2.59
C VAL A 98 17.44 0.07 1.27
N ALA A 99 17.09 0.92 0.33
CA ALA A 99 17.69 1.01 -0.99
C ALA A 99 18.76 2.12 -1.03
N GLU A 100 19.67 1.96 -1.96
CA GLU A 100 20.74 2.90 -2.33
C GLU A 100 20.52 3.33 -3.80
N PRO A 101 21.09 4.46 -4.26
CA PRO A 101 20.96 4.91 -5.65
C PRO A 101 21.34 3.84 -6.69
N GLU A 102 22.30 2.97 -6.34
CA GLU A 102 22.80 1.86 -7.15
C GLU A 102 22.00 0.55 -6.98
N THR A 103 20.91 0.55 -6.23
CA THR A 103 20.10 -0.66 -6.05
C THR A 103 19.49 -1.12 -7.37
N PRO A 104 19.76 -2.36 -7.83
CA PRO A 104 19.21 -2.87 -9.08
C PRO A 104 17.69 -2.94 -9.06
N ALA A 105 17.05 -2.71 -10.22
CA ALA A 105 15.59 -2.74 -10.33
C ALA A 105 15.03 -4.13 -10.00
N GLU A 106 15.74 -5.18 -10.40
CA GLU A 106 15.38 -6.58 -10.16
C GLU A 106 15.27 -6.88 -8.66
N VAL A 107 16.12 -6.25 -7.84
CA VAL A 107 16.06 -6.40 -6.38
C VAL A 107 14.82 -5.74 -5.80
N LEU A 108 14.43 -4.58 -6.32
CA LEU A 108 13.21 -3.89 -5.91
C LEU A 108 11.97 -4.70 -6.33
N GLU A 109 12.01 -5.34 -7.48
CA GLU A 109 10.96 -6.23 -7.96
C GLU A 109 10.84 -7.50 -7.11
N VAL A 110 11.96 -8.11 -6.73
CA VAL A 110 11.99 -9.24 -5.78
C VAL A 110 11.41 -8.78 -4.44
N GLY A 111 11.86 -7.64 -3.90
CA GLY A 111 11.31 -7.10 -2.66
C GLY A 111 9.80 -6.84 -2.74
N ASP A 112 9.32 -6.32 -3.88
CA ASP A 112 7.89 -6.16 -4.14
C ASP A 112 7.15 -7.50 -4.13
N ALA A 113 7.67 -8.50 -4.84
CA ALA A 113 7.09 -9.84 -4.91
C ALA A 113 7.12 -10.57 -3.55
N GLU A 114 8.11 -10.29 -2.72
CA GLU A 114 8.25 -10.85 -1.36
C GLU A 114 7.46 -10.05 -0.30
N GLY A 115 6.78 -8.99 -0.69
CA GLY A 115 5.83 -8.27 0.16
C GLY A 115 6.43 -7.18 1.04
N VAL A 116 7.52 -6.54 0.60
CA VAL A 116 8.02 -5.29 1.20
C VAL A 116 6.90 -4.23 1.22
N GLU A 117 6.71 -3.54 2.35
CA GLU A 117 5.68 -2.49 2.49
C GLU A 117 6.17 -1.05 2.31
N ASP A 118 7.47 -0.82 2.26
CA ASP A 118 7.99 0.52 2.04
C ASP A 118 9.42 0.45 1.53
N CYS A 119 9.90 1.58 1.04
CA CYS A 119 11.29 1.75 0.72
C CYS A 119 11.83 3.07 1.27
N LEU A 120 13.02 2.98 1.85
CA LEU A 120 13.80 4.11 2.30
C LEU A 120 15.04 4.25 1.42
N LEU A 121 15.39 5.47 1.04
CA LEU A 121 16.59 5.76 0.27
C LEU A 121 17.74 6.23 1.16
N SER A 122 18.89 5.59 1.05
CA SER A 122 20.14 6.02 1.65
C SER A 122 20.67 7.30 0.95
N PRO A 123 21.22 8.29 1.68
CA PRO A 123 21.38 8.34 3.14
C PRO A 123 20.05 8.58 3.86
N LEU A 124 19.79 7.78 4.89
CA LEU A 124 18.54 7.82 5.64
C LEU A 124 18.41 9.10 6.45
N ARG A 125 17.22 9.69 6.40
CA ARG A 125 16.92 10.94 7.08
C ARG A 125 16.10 10.67 8.34
N THR A 126 16.47 11.30 9.45
CA THR A 126 15.82 11.10 10.75
C THR A 126 14.32 11.39 10.71
N HIS A 127 13.86 12.39 9.97
CA HIS A 127 12.44 12.72 9.90
C HIS A 127 11.62 11.66 9.15
N GLU A 128 12.21 10.97 8.17
CA GLU A 128 11.55 9.88 7.44
C GLU A 128 11.28 8.66 8.32
N LEU A 129 12.26 8.31 9.16
CA LEU A 129 12.14 7.25 10.16
C LEU A 129 11.16 7.65 11.26
N ARG A 130 11.25 8.90 11.74
CA ARG A 130 10.30 9.45 12.73
C ARG A 130 8.86 9.34 12.24
N ALA A 131 8.58 9.73 11.00
CA ALA A 131 7.23 9.68 10.45
C ALA A 131 6.66 8.26 10.42
N ARG A 132 7.49 7.26 10.08
CA ARG A 132 7.09 5.84 10.06
C ARG A 132 6.87 5.29 11.45
N LEU A 133 7.75 5.59 12.40
CA LEU A 133 7.58 5.16 13.78
C LEU A 133 6.36 5.81 14.46
N ALA A 134 6.12 7.11 14.23
CA ALA A 134 4.95 7.80 14.74
C ALA A 134 3.64 7.21 14.19
N LEU A 135 3.61 6.85 12.90
CA LEU A 135 2.49 6.14 12.30
C LEU A 135 2.23 4.80 13.00
N LEU A 136 3.28 4.00 13.24
CA LEU A 136 3.18 2.69 13.86
C LEU A 136 2.84 2.74 15.36
N ALA A 137 3.21 3.83 16.03
CA ALA A 137 2.76 4.14 17.39
C ALA A 137 1.28 4.55 17.46
N GLY A 138 0.64 4.85 16.32
CA GLY A 138 -0.74 5.33 16.24
C GLY A 138 -0.87 6.84 16.49
N GLU A 139 0.23 7.59 16.51
CA GLU A 139 0.26 9.04 16.77
C GLU A 139 -0.15 9.87 15.53
N GLY A 140 -0.34 9.24 14.37
CA GLY A 140 -0.29 9.92 13.07
C GLY A 140 -1.61 10.26 12.37
N VAL A 141 -2.79 9.75 12.78
CA VAL A 141 -4.02 10.00 12.02
C VAL A 141 -5.23 10.28 12.93
N PRO A 142 -5.65 11.54 13.07
CA PRO A 142 -6.95 11.86 13.62
C PRO A 142 -8.05 11.21 12.76
N ALA A 143 -8.84 10.31 13.34
CA ALA A 143 -9.94 9.61 12.65
C ALA A 143 -10.94 10.55 11.95
N ALA A 144 -10.99 11.82 12.36
CA ALA A 144 -11.84 12.86 11.79
C ALA A 144 -11.42 13.33 10.37
N GLN A 145 -10.16 13.16 9.95
CA GLN A 145 -9.64 13.71 8.69
C GLN A 145 -9.95 12.86 7.44
N VAL A 146 -10.51 11.65 7.59
CA VAL A 146 -10.84 10.74 6.48
C VAL A 146 -12.13 11.15 5.74
N ARG A 147 -12.96 12.02 6.32
CA ARG A 147 -14.34 12.25 5.83
C ARG A 147 -14.52 13.34 4.76
N ALA A 148 -13.53 14.20 4.51
CA ALA A 148 -13.75 15.43 3.74
C ALA A 148 -13.28 15.45 2.26
N SER A 149 -12.62 14.40 1.76
CA SER A 149 -12.19 14.34 0.36
C SER A 149 -13.32 13.86 -0.56
N ARG A 150 -13.69 14.66 -1.56
CA ARG A 150 -14.57 14.24 -2.68
C ARG A 150 -13.99 13.04 -3.46
N ALA A 151 -12.69 12.80 -3.37
CA ALA A 151 -12.02 11.58 -3.83
C ALA A 151 -11.93 10.54 -2.70
N ARG A 152 -13.06 10.25 -2.05
CA ARG A 152 -13.12 9.20 -1.02
C ARG A 152 -12.76 7.87 -1.69
N SER A 153 -11.84 7.13 -1.08
CA SER A 153 -11.65 5.73 -1.46
C SER A 153 -12.93 4.96 -1.19
N ARG A 154 -13.40 4.27 -2.21
CA ARG A 154 -14.65 3.50 -2.17
C ARG A 154 -14.33 2.05 -1.84
N LEU A 155 -15.15 1.44 -1.01
CA LEU A 155 -15.08 0.03 -0.68
C LEU A 155 -15.89 -0.76 -1.70
N LEU A 156 -15.24 -1.66 -2.43
CA LEU A 156 -15.86 -2.50 -3.46
C LEU A 156 -15.83 -3.96 -2.99
N LEU A 157 -16.95 -4.67 -3.14
CA LEU A 157 -17.01 -6.11 -2.90
C LEU A 157 -16.92 -6.84 -4.24
N LEU A 158 -15.87 -7.63 -4.45
CA LEU A 158 -15.69 -8.51 -5.60
C LEU A 158 -15.99 -9.95 -5.19
N ALA A 159 -17.19 -10.43 -5.55
CA ALA A 159 -17.69 -11.76 -5.23
C ALA A 159 -17.67 -12.67 -6.47
N GLY A 160 -16.78 -13.65 -6.53
CA GLY A 160 -16.70 -14.59 -7.65
C GLY A 160 -15.83 -15.79 -7.33
N ALA A 161 -16.18 -16.95 -7.90
CA ALA A 161 -15.41 -18.18 -7.72
C ALA A 161 -13.98 -17.98 -8.22
N SER A 162 -12.97 -18.44 -7.45
CA SER A 162 -11.52 -18.32 -7.74
C SER A 162 -10.82 -17.02 -7.29
N GLY A 163 -11.43 -16.23 -6.39
CA GLY A 163 -10.73 -15.14 -5.70
C GLY A 163 -10.21 -14.04 -6.65
N PRO A 164 -9.05 -13.40 -6.38
CA PRO A 164 -8.53 -12.30 -7.21
C PRO A 164 -8.30 -12.67 -8.68
N LEU A 165 -7.95 -13.94 -8.97
CA LEU A 165 -7.68 -14.42 -10.32
C LEU A 165 -8.95 -14.46 -11.20
N ALA A 166 -10.12 -14.60 -10.59
CA ALA A 166 -11.41 -14.63 -11.28
C ALA A 166 -11.74 -13.34 -12.04
N TRP A 167 -11.02 -12.26 -11.75
CA TRP A 167 -11.34 -10.92 -12.22
C TRP A 167 -10.39 -10.43 -13.32
N SER A 168 -9.52 -11.31 -13.85
CA SER A 168 -8.60 -10.99 -14.96
C SER A 168 -7.80 -9.68 -14.73
N GLY A 169 -7.39 -9.43 -13.49
CA GLY A 169 -6.65 -8.21 -13.12
C GLY A 169 -7.51 -6.96 -12.84
N LEU A 170 -8.84 -7.02 -12.98
CA LEU A 170 -9.74 -5.88 -12.66
C LEU A 170 -9.56 -5.40 -11.21
N GLY A 171 -9.39 -6.33 -10.27
CA GLY A 171 -9.12 -6.00 -8.87
C GLY A 171 -7.87 -5.12 -8.70
N ALA A 172 -6.75 -5.51 -9.33
CA ALA A 172 -5.52 -4.73 -9.32
C ALA A 172 -5.69 -3.33 -9.97
N LEU A 173 -6.47 -3.23 -11.05
CA LEU A 173 -6.77 -1.93 -11.67
C LEU A 173 -7.63 -1.03 -10.78
N LEU A 174 -8.63 -1.59 -10.10
CA LEU A 174 -9.47 -0.86 -9.15
C LEU A 174 -8.66 -0.39 -7.94
N GLU A 175 -7.78 -1.25 -7.42
CA GLU A 175 -6.80 -0.89 -6.40
C GLU A 175 -5.91 0.28 -6.89
N ALA A 176 -5.35 0.20 -8.09
CA ALA A 176 -4.56 1.28 -8.69
C ALA A 176 -5.34 2.60 -8.85
N CYS A 177 -6.68 2.54 -8.93
CA CYS A 177 -7.57 3.70 -8.93
C CYS A 177 -7.90 4.22 -7.51
N GLY A 178 -7.26 3.65 -6.49
CA GLY A 178 -7.41 4.00 -5.08
C GLY A 178 -8.63 3.39 -4.41
N HIS A 179 -9.29 2.40 -5.02
CA HIS A 179 -10.40 1.70 -4.38
C HIS A 179 -9.89 0.67 -3.37
N ARG A 180 -10.72 0.38 -2.36
CA ARG A 180 -10.51 -0.69 -1.38
C ARG A 180 -11.34 -1.87 -1.81
N ILE A 181 -10.78 -3.07 -1.77
CA ILE A 181 -11.43 -4.26 -2.31
C ILE A 181 -11.56 -5.33 -1.24
N LEU A 182 -12.79 -5.78 -1.04
CA LEU A 182 -13.12 -7.02 -0.35
C LEU A 182 -13.29 -8.11 -1.40
N TYR A 183 -12.41 -9.11 -1.40
CA TYR A 183 -12.60 -10.30 -2.23
C TYR A 183 -13.42 -11.33 -1.47
N SER A 184 -14.29 -12.04 -2.18
CA SER A 184 -14.98 -13.22 -1.67
C SER A 184 -15.25 -14.22 -2.80
N ALA A 185 -15.30 -15.51 -2.47
CA ALA A 185 -15.70 -16.55 -3.41
C ALA A 185 -17.19 -16.47 -3.78
N THR A 186 -18.02 -15.95 -2.87
CA THR A 186 -19.47 -15.85 -3.04
C THR A 186 -20.01 -14.53 -2.49
N VAL A 187 -21.19 -14.11 -2.94
CA VAL A 187 -21.85 -12.90 -2.40
C VAL A 187 -22.18 -13.08 -0.92
N GLY A 188 -22.67 -14.26 -0.51
CA GLY A 188 -22.96 -14.57 0.90
C GLY A 188 -21.72 -14.47 1.80
N GLY A 189 -20.59 -15.07 1.39
CA GLY A 189 -19.32 -14.93 2.11
C GLY A 189 -18.79 -13.50 2.11
N GLY A 190 -19.06 -12.75 1.03
CA GLY A 190 -18.68 -11.35 0.92
C GLY A 190 -19.44 -10.48 1.91
N ALA A 191 -20.72 -10.76 2.08
CA ALA A 191 -21.57 -10.05 3.00
C ALA A 191 -21.24 -10.37 4.47
N ALA A 192 -20.79 -11.59 4.79
CA ALA A 192 -20.22 -11.92 6.09
C ALA A 192 -18.94 -11.11 6.37
N ARG A 193 -18.02 -11.02 5.39
CA ARG A 193 -16.81 -10.18 5.51
C ARG A 193 -17.12 -8.70 5.66
N VAL A 194 -18.16 -8.20 4.99
CA VAL A 194 -18.64 -6.82 5.17
C VAL A 194 -19.13 -6.59 6.60
N ALA A 195 -19.82 -7.57 7.20
CA ALA A 195 -20.25 -7.50 8.59
C ALA A 195 -19.06 -7.52 9.57
N GLU A 196 -18.07 -8.38 9.34
CA GLU A 196 -16.84 -8.45 10.12
C GLU A 196 -16.03 -7.14 10.03
N HIS A 197 -15.94 -6.58 8.83
CA HIS A 197 -15.22 -5.34 8.55
C HIS A 197 -15.96 -4.09 9.04
N GLY A 198 -17.28 -4.19 9.26
CA GLY A 198 -18.10 -3.12 9.85
C GLY A 198 -18.33 -1.90 8.94
N GLU A 199 -17.98 -1.99 7.65
CA GLU A 199 -18.14 -0.91 6.69
C GLU A 199 -18.92 -1.40 5.46
N ARG A 200 -19.99 -0.68 5.12
CA ARG A 200 -20.85 -0.96 3.98
C ARG A 200 -20.11 -0.68 2.66
N PRO A 201 -20.09 -1.61 1.68
CA PRO A 201 -19.48 -1.35 0.38
C PRO A 201 -20.28 -0.32 -0.41
N ASP A 202 -19.59 0.45 -1.25
CA ASP A 202 -20.16 1.40 -2.18
C ASP A 202 -20.66 0.73 -3.48
N LEU A 203 -20.12 -0.45 -3.82
CA LEU A 203 -20.52 -1.22 -5.01
C LEU A 203 -20.23 -2.72 -4.80
N VAL A 204 -21.15 -3.57 -5.26
CA VAL A 204 -20.96 -5.03 -5.30
C VAL A 204 -20.78 -5.49 -6.74
N LEU A 205 -19.66 -6.14 -7.04
CA LEU A 205 -19.45 -6.85 -8.29
C LEU A 205 -19.58 -8.35 -8.03
N SER A 206 -20.49 -9.01 -8.75
CA SER A 206 -20.69 -10.45 -8.64
C SER A 206 -20.42 -11.14 -9.96
N ARG A 207 -19.80 -12.31 -9.90
CA ARG A 207 -19.65 -13.25 -11.03
C ARG A 207 -20.15 -14.60 -10.56
N GLU A 208 -21.43 -14.88 -10.82
CA GLU A 208 -22.07 -16.14 -10.43
C GLU A 208 -21.62 -17.26 -11.37
N GLY A 209 -21.05 -18.33 -10.81
CA GLY A 209 -20.68 -19.54 -11.55
C GLY A 209 -21.88 -20.26 -12.17
N ALA A 210 -21.58 -21.29 -12.97
CA ALA A 210 -22.57 -22.01 -13.78
C ALA A 210 -23.87 -22.37 -13.01
N PRO A 211 -25.04 -22.26 -13.67
CA PRO A 211 -26.33 -22.57 -13.06
C PRO A 211 -26.35 -24.05 -12.63
N GLY A 212 -26.25 -24.31 -11.32
CA GLY A 212 -26.21 -25.67 -10.77
C GLY A 212 -25.54 -25.79 -9.41
N MET A 213 -24.69 -24.84 -9.01
CA MET A 213 -24.22 -24.74 -7.63
C MET A 213 -25.35 -24.23 -6.73
N PRO A 214 -25.61 -24.85 -5.56
CA PRO A 214 -26.65 -24.39 -4.65
C PRO A 214 -26.37 -22.94 -4.28
N ARG A 215 -27.30 -22.05 -4.66
CA ARG A 215 -27.33 -20.67 -4.19
C ARG A 215 -27.51 -20.74 -2.68
N GLY A 216 -26.41 -20.60 -1.95
CA GLY A 216 -26.47 -20.32 -0.52
C GLY A 216 -27.25 -19.03 -0.36
N LEU A 217 -28.54 -19.14 -0.03
CA LEU A 217 -29.36 -17.98 0.26
C LEU A 217 -28.64 -17.20 1.37
N PRO A 218 -28.41 -15.89 1.19
CA PRO A 218 -27.79 -15.10 2.23
C PRO A 218 -28.67 -15.22 3.48
N SER A 219 -28.06 -15.55 4.62
CA SER A 219 -28.81 -15.57 5.88
C SER A 219 -29.51 -14.21 6.07
N SER A 220 -30.76 -14.22 6.56
CA SER A 220 -31.61 -13.02 6.66
C SER A 220 -30.97 -11.87 7.46
N ARG A 221 -30.04 -12.18 8.36
CA ARG A 221 -29.28 -11.19 9.15
C ARG A 221 -28.24 -10.39 8.36
N ILE A 222 -27.81 -10.90 7.19
CA ILE A 222 -26.70 -10.33 6.42
C ILE A 222 -27.20 -9.46 5.24
N GLN A 223 -28.46 -9.63 4.84
CA GLN A 223 -29.13 -8.84 3.81
C GLN A 223 -29.17 -7.31 4.04
N PRO A 224 -29.31 -6.76 5.27
CA PRO A 224 -29.45 -5.30 5.44
C PRO A 224 -28.18 -4.51 5.08
N LEU A 225 -26.98 -5.09 5.21
CA LEU A 225 -25.73 -4.37 4.91
C LEU A 225 -25.49 -4.16 3.41
N LEU A 226 -26.03 -5.05 2.58
CA LEU A 226 -25.97 -4.93 1.11
C LEU A 226 -27.24 -4.32 0.52
N ALA A 227 -28.31 -4.16 1.30
CA ALA A 227 -29.58 -3.61 0.83
C ALA A 227 -29.38 -2.19 0.26
N GLY A 228 -29.75 -2.00 -1.01
CA GLY A 228 -29.62 -0.72 -1.71
C GLY A 228 -28.18 -0.33 -2.08
N VAL A 229 -27.19 -1.22 -1.92
CA VAL A 229 -25.86 -1.01 -2.53
C VAL A 229 -25.98 -1.27 -4.03
N PRO A 230 -25.50 -0.38 -4.90
CA PRO A 230 -25.43 -0.65 -6.34
C PRO A 230 -24.72 -1.99 -6.61
N SER A 231 -25.22 -2.76 -7.57
CA SER A 231 -24.62 -4.04 -7.94
C SER A 231 -24.39 -4.14 -9.45
N LEU A 232 -23.30 -4.83 -9.81
CA LEU A 232 -22.93 -5.15 -11.18
C LEU A 232 -22.68 -6.65 -11.29
N THR A 233 -23.60 -7.36 -11.93
CA THR A 233 -23.46 -8.79 -12.20
C THR A 233 -22.76 -8.99 -13.54
N LEU A 234 -21.69 -9.77 -13.54
CA LEU A 234 -20.98 -10.23 -14.72
C LEU A 234 -21.30 -11.69 -15.00
N ASP A 235 -21.44 -12.03 -16.27
CA ASP A 235 -21.55 -13.43 -16.69
C ASP A 235 -20.26 -14.19 -16.36
N ALA A 236 -20.38 -15.37 -15.74
CA ALA A 236 -19.23 -16.23 -15.48
C ALA A 236 -18.58 -16.76 -16.75
N ALA A 237 -19.36 -17.02 -17.81
CA ALA A 237 -18.83 -17.53 -19.07
C ALA A 237 -18.10 -16.46 -19.89
N ALA A 238 -18.52 -15.19 -19.77
CA ALA A 238 -17.96 -14.11 -20.55
C ALA A 238 -16.54 -13.70 -20.07
N PRO A 239 -15.59 -13.45 -20.98
CA PRO A 239 -14.27 -12.94 -20.61
C PRO A 239 -14.39 -11.53 -20.01
N VAL A 240 -13.76 -11.32 -18.87
CA VAL A 240 -13.69 -10.01 -18.23
C VAL A 240 -12.72 -9.14 -19.03
N ARG A 241 -13.19 -7.98 -19.50
CA ARG A 241 -12.37 -6.94 -20.13
C ARG A 241 -12.24 -5.76 -19.16
N PRO A 242 -11.19 -5.74 -18.30
CA PRO A 242 -11.14 -4.82 -17.18
C PRO A 242 -11.28 -3.34 -17.56
N ALA A 243 -10.67 -2.92 -18.67
CA ALA A 243 -10.74 -1.55 -19.16
C ALA A 243 -12.19 -1.07 -19.43
N SER A 244 -13.01 -1.93 -20.05
CA SER A 244 -14.41 -1.60 -20.35
C SER A 244 -15.29 -1.54 -19.09
N LEU A 245 -14.99 -2.40 -18.11
CA LEU A 245 -15.72 -2.42 -16.84
C LEU A 245 -15.34 -1.23 -15.96
N LEU A 246 -14.08 -0.79 -16.03
CA LEU A 246 -13.58 0.30 -15.20
C LEU A 246 -14.37 1.59 -15.40
N SER A 247 -14.63 1.99 -16.66
CA SER A 247 -15.46 3.18 -16.95
C SER A 247 -16.87 3.04 -16.39
N ARG A 248 -17.50 1.86 -16.56
CA ARG A 248 -18.84 1.59 -16.03
C ARG A 248 -18.88 1.63 -14.50
N ILE A 249 -17.88 1.04 -13.84
CA ILE A 249 -17.73 1.07 -12.39
C ILE A 249 -17.58 2.51 -11.89
N HIS A 250 -16.74 3.31 -12.55
CA HIS A 250 -16.54 4.71 -12.18
C HIS A 250 -17.80 5.55 -12.37
N ALA A 251 -18.57 5.31 -13.43
CA ALA A 251 -19.88 5.95 -13.62
C ALA A 251 -20.85 5.58 -12.48
N LEU A 252 -20.93 4.30 -12.09
CA LEU A 252 -21.76 3.85 -10.96
C LEU A 252 -21.32 4.47 -9.62
N LEU A 253 -20.02 4.72 -9.46
CA LEU A 253 -19.46 5.37 -8.27
C LEU A 253 -19.52 6.91 -8.33
N GLY A 254 -20.07 7.48 -9.40
CA GLY A 254 -20.17 8.93 -9.61
C GLY A 254 -18.82 9.64 -9.72
N ARG A 255 -17.79 8.97 -10.26
CA ARG A 255 -16.47 9.58 -10.50
C ARG A 255 -16.34 10.01 -11.96
N GLU A 256 -15.88 11.25 -12.19
CA GLU A 256 -15.61 11.76 -13.54
C GLU A 256 -14.45 11.01 -14.22
N GLU A 257 -14.66 10.58 -15.48
CA GLU A 257 -13.70 9.79 -16.27
C GLU A 257 -12.33 10.49 -16.44
N ALA A 258 -12.30 11.82 -16.48
CA ALA A 258 -11.09 12.61 -16.62
C ALA A 258 -10.10 12.40 -15.44
N SER A 259 -10.58 11.94 -14.29
CA SER A 259 -9.74 11.69 -13.11
C SER A 259 -9.04 10.32 -13.12
N LEU A 260 -9.43 9.41 -14.04
CA LEU A 260 -9.19 7.97 -13.91
C LEU A 260 -8.74 7.28 -15.19
N ARG A 261 -8.07 7.99 -16.10
CA ARG A 261 -7.38 7.29 -17.19
C ARG A 261 -6.32 6.38 -16.57
N ALA A 262 -6.68 5.11 -16.38
CA ALA A 262 -5.77 4.00 -16.36
C ALA A 262 -5.21 3.89 -17.78
N GLU A 263 -4.39 4.86 -18.19
CA GLU A 263 -3.42 4.62 -19.23
C GLU A 263 -2.70 3.31 -18.89
N ALA A 264 -2.38 2.50 -19.89
CA ALA A 264 -1.76 1.20 -19.68
C ALA A 264 -0.60 1.34 -18.68
N ARG A 265 -0.83 0.85 -17.47
CA ARG A 265 0.14 0.90 -16.39
C ARG A 265 1.07 -0.27 -16.58
N VAL A 266 2.36 0.00 -16.54
CA VAL A 266 3.36 -1.06 -16.50
C VAL A 266 3.82 -1.25 -15.07
N ARG A 267 4.21 -2.49 -14.76
CA ARG A 267 4.97 -2.76 -13.53
C ARG A 267 6.21 -1.87 -13.58
N PHE A 268 6.49 -1.19 -12.48
CA PHE A 268 7.61 -0.25 -12.44
C PHE A 268 8.09 -0.11 -11.01
N CYS A 269 9.15 -0.85 -10.68
CA CYS A 269 9.73 -0.92 -9.35
C CYS A 269 11.00 -0.06 -9.28
N CYS A 270 10.84 1.17 -8.81
CA CYS A 270 11.94 2.13 -8.73
C CYS A 270 11.83 2.95 -7.44
N PRO A 271 12.93 3.37 -6.82
CA PRO A 271 12.87 4.22 -5.66
C PRO A 271 12.36 5.61 -6.03
N VAL A 272 11.53 6.19 -5.17
CA VAL A 272 10.92 7.50 -5.38
C VAL A 272 11.15 8.33 -4.14
N SER A 273 11.68 9.53 -4.30
CA SER A 273 11.58 10.57 -3.28
C SER A 273 10.44 11.51 -3.63
N PHE A 274 9.66 11.92 -2.64
CA PHE A 274 8.57 12.88 -2.81
C PHE A 274 8.53 13.88 -1.67
N GLY A 275 8.08 15.10 -1.92
CA GLY A 275 7.93 16.11 -0.89
C GLY A 275 6.76 17.03 -1.19
N GLU A 276 6.02 17.44 -0.16
CA GLU A 276 4.91 18.37 -0.32
C GLU A 276 5.43 19.73 -0.81
N ALA A 277 4.85 20.24 -1.90
CA ALA A 277 5.23 21.53 -2.45
C ALA A 277 4.72 22.64 -1.51
N GLY A 278 5.62 23.37 -0.86
CA GLY A 278 5.27 24.41 0.09
C GLY A 278 6.37 25.45 0.29
N PRO A 279 6.03 26.62 0.88
CA PRO A 279 6.95 27.76 1.01
C PRO A 279 8.11 27.49 1.99
N ARG A 280 7.99 26.50 2.88
CA ARG A 280 9.00 26.13 3.87
C ARG A 280 10.04 25.13 3.33
N GLY A 281 10.02 24.85 2.03
CA GLY A 281 10.78 23.76 1.44
C GLY A 281 10.10 22.41 1.70
N ALA A 282 10.44 21.43 0.87
CA ALA A 282 9.83 20.12 0.92
C ALA A 282 10.60 19.21 1.88
N GLU A 283 9.92 18.73 2.93
CA GLU A 283 10.42 17.57 3.69
C GLU A 283 10.29 16.32 2.82
N TRP A 284 11.36 16.01 2.10
CA TRP A 284 11.40 14.83 1.23
C TRP A 284 11.27 13.55 2.03
N ARG A 285 10.44 12.64 1.53
CA ARG A 285 10.22 11.29 2.02
C ARG A 285 10.52 10.31 0.89
N SER A 286 10.89 9.10 1.25
CA SER A 286 11.13 8.03 0.28
C SER A 286 9.97 7.04 0.22
N GLY A 287 9.86 6.33 -0.89
CA GLY A 287 8.99 5.20 -1.12
C GLY A 287 9.46 4.41 -2.33
N VAL A 288 8.67 3.44 -2.79
CA VAL A 288 8.95 2.67 -3.99
C VAL A 288 7.77 2.78 -4.95
N SER A 289 8.04 2.97 -6.22
CA SER A 289 7.02 2.83 -7.24
C SER A 289 6.60 1.37 -7.38
N SER A 290 5.32 1.11 -7.62
CA SER A 290 4.84 -0.22 -8.02
C SER A 290 4.27 -0.25 -9.44
N ALA A 291 3.84 0.90 -9.97
CA ALA A 291 3.31 0.99 -11.33
C ALA A 291 3.43 2.40 -11.89
N LEU A 292 3.72 2.49 -13.19
CA LEU A 292 3.92 3.74 -13.93
C LEU A 292 2.99 3.81 -15.13
N SER A 293 2.49 5.02 -15.41
CA SER A 293 1.89 5.38 -16.69
C SER A 293 2.36 6.77 -17.14
N PRO A 294 2.15 7.17 -18.39
CA PRO A 294 2.51 8.51 -18.85
C PRO A 294 1.86 9.65 -18.04
N GLY A 295 0.67 9.42 -17.47
CA GLY A 295 -0.06 10.37 -16.65
C GLY A 295 0.17 10.28 -15.14
N GLY A 296 0.88 9.27 -14.61
CA GLY A 296 1.09 9.17 -13.16
C GLY A 296 1.84 7.95 -12.67
N LEU A 297 2.01 7.89 -11.34
CA LEU A 297 2.82 6.92 -10.63
C LEU A 297 2.06 6.40 -9.40
N LEU A 298 2.21 5.12 -9.10
CA LEU A 298 1.80 4.57 -7.80
C LEU A 298 3.02 4.49 -6.90
N VAL A 299 2.99 5.24 -5.80
CA VAL A 299 4.06 5.25 -4.80
C VAL A 299 3.59 4.48 -3.58
N ARG A 300 4.24 3.35 -3.33
CA ARG A 300 4.07 2.56 -2.13
C ARG A 300 4.93 3.13 -1.01
N THR A 301 4.28 3.50 0.09
CA THR A 301 4.91 4.07 1.28
C THR A 301 3.98 3.94 2.47
N LEU A 302 4.53 3.84 3.70
CA LEU A 302 3.72 3.85 4.92
C LEU A 302 3.16 5.25 5.21
N VAL A 303 3.84 6.30 4.76
CA VAL A 303 3.57 7.70 5.13
C VAL A 303 3.22 8.57 3.91
N PRO A 304 2.14 8.23 3.19
CA PRO A 304 1.76 8.97 1.98
C PRO A 304 1.43 10.43 2.29
N ALA A 305 1.63 11.29 1.30
CA ALA A 305 1.09 12.64 1.33
C ALA A 305 -0.44 12.62 1.22
N LYS A 306 -1.11 13.67 1.68
CA LYS A 306 -2.58 13.74 1.67
C LYS A 306 -3.13 13.82 0.25
N ALA A 307 -4.30 13.23 0.02
CA ALA A 307 -5.02 13.38 -1.24
C ALA A 307 -5.33 14.86 -1.53
N GLY A 308 -5.12 15.29 -2.78
CA GLY A 308 -5.21 16.67 -3.23
C GLY A 308 -3.93 17.49 -3.04
N THR A 309 -2.93 16.99 -2.30
CA THR A 309 -1.68 17.72 -2.07
C THR A 309 -0.81 17.74 -3.32
N ALA A 310 -0.26 18.91 -3.66
CA ALA A 310 0.77 19.05 -4.67
C ALA A 310 2.11 18.52 -4.14
N VAL A 311 2.78 17.69 -4.92
CA VAL A 311 4.04 17.04 -4.56
C VAL A 311 5.08 17.22 -5.65
N ALA A 312 6.32 17.45 -5.23
CA ALA A 312 7.49 17.29 -6.07
C ALA A 312 7.97 15.83 -5.98
N LEU A 313 8.44 15.27 -7.10
CA LEU A 313 8.85 13.89 -7.22
C LEU A 313 10.25 13.80 -7.83
N HIS A 314 11.07 12.90 -7.27
CA HIS A 314 12.31 12.42 -7.85
C HIS A 314 12.19 10.91 -8.04
N ILE A 315 12.16 10.48 -9.29
CA ILE A 315 12.09 9.06 -9.66
C ILE A 315 13.49 8.65 -10.08
N LEU A 316 14.11 7.74 -9.33
CA LEU A 316 15.41 7.19 -9.71
C LEU A 316 15.17 6.06 -10.71
N LEU A 317 15.76 6.18 -11.91
CA LEU A 317 15.66 5.19 -12.99
C LEU A 317 16.91 4.30 -12.94
N PRO A 318 16.88 3.11 -12.31
CA PRO A 318 18.09 2.33 -12.05
C PRO A 318 18.82 1.93 -13.34
N THR A 319 18.06 1.61 -14.39
CA THR A 319 18.58 1.19 -15.70
C THR A 319 19.36 2.29 -16.43
N LEU A 320 19.02 3.56 -16.18
CA LEU A 320 19.67 4.70 -16.83
C LEU A 320 20.65 5.43 -15.90
N GLY A 321 20.62 5.14 -14.59
CA GLY A 321 21.33 5.94 -13.58
C GLY A 321 20.82 7.39 -13.51
N GLU A 322 19.68 7.69 -14.15
CA GLU A 322 19.13 9.02 -14.26
C GLU A 322 18.07 9.28 -13.19
N ARG A 323 17.94 10.55 -12.82
CA ARG A 323 16.88 11.01 -11.93
C ARG A 323 15.87 11.84 -12.73
N LEU A 324 14.64 11.35 -12.80
CA LEU A 324 13.54 12.08 -13.41
C LEU A 324 12.86 12.95 -12.35
N GLU A 325 12.86 14.26 -12.58
CA GLU A 325 12.20 15.24 -11.71
C GLU A 325 10.86 15.67 -12.32
N THR A 326 9.80 15.64 -11.51
CA THR A 326 8.47 16.03 -11.96
C THR A 326 7.61 16.54 -10.80
N HIS A 327 6.45 17.12 -11.13
CA HIS A 327 5.46 17.58 -10.16
C HIS A 327 4.15 16.86 -10.40
N GLY A 328 3.40 16.64 -9.32
CA GLY A 328 2.12 15.98 -9.38
C GLY A 328 1.16 16.41 -8.28
N VAL A 329 -0.03 15.85 -8.33
CA VAL A 329 -1.03 15.94 -7.27
C VAL A 329 -1.37 14.53 -6.83
N VAL A 330 -1.42 14.32 -5.52
CA VAL A 330 -1.86 13.06 -4.93
C VAL A 330 -3.34 12.86 -5.26
N ALA A 331 -3.65 11.94 -6.17
CA ALA A 331 -5.01 11.64 -6.59
C ALA A 331 -5.78 10.86 -5.50
N TRP A 332 -5.09 9.97 -4.81
CA TRP A 332 -5.59 9.22 -3.66
C TRP A 332 -4.44 8.85 -2.73
N ALA A 333 -4.75 8.64 -1.46
CA ALA A 333 -3.78 8.26 -0.44
C ALA A 333 -4.40 7.29 0.56
N HIS A 334 -3.63 6.28 0.93
CA HIS A 334 -3.99 5.20 1.84
C HIS A 334 -2.90 5.03 2.87
N ALA A 335 -3.20 5.45 4.10
CA ALA A 335 -2.31 5.18 5.23
C ALA A 335 -2.13 3.67 5.41
N TYR A 336 -0.97 3.26 5.89
CA TYR A 336 -0.75 1.86 6.24
C TYR A 336 -1.74 1.40 7.30
N ALA A 337 -2.38 0.27 7.03
CA ALA A 337 -3.21 -0.47 7.98
C ALA A 337 -2.91 -1.97 7.81
N PRO A 338 -2.81 -2.73 8.92
CA PRO A 338 -2.73 -4.19 8.86
C PRO A 338 -3.87 -4.74 7.98
N ARG A 339 -3.55 -5.72 7.13
CA ARG A 339 -4.50 -6.23 6.12
C ARG A 339 -5.53 -7.15 6.79
N GLY A 340 -6.57 -6.57 7.38
CA GLY A 340 -7.74 -7.28 7.94
C GLY A 340 -8.68 -7.89 6.89
N GLY A 341 -8.14 -8.58 5.86
CA GLY A 341 -8.92 -9.20 4.79
C GLY A 341 -9.38 -8.27 3.66
N VAL A 342 -9.20 -6.95 3.79
CA VAL A 342 -9.38 -5.95 2.71
C VAL A 342 -8.07 -5.78 1.95
N SER A 343 -8.10 -5.97 0.64
CA SER A 343 -6.99 -5.59 -0.24
C SER A 343 -7.11 -4.12 -0.60
N HIS A 344 -6.05 -3.36 -0.34
CA HIS A 344 -5.90 -2.00 -0.84
C HIS A 344 -4.42 -1.70 -1.01
N PRO A 345 -4.05 -0.85 -1.98
CA PRO A 345 -2.69 -0.40 -2.08
C PRO A 345 -2.47 0.64 -0.98
N TYR A 346 -1.58 0.36 -0.04
CA TYR A 346 -1.07 1.39 0.87
C TYR A 346 -0.07 2.27 0.13
N GLY A 347 0.00 3.54 0.52
CA GLY A 347 0.75 4.57 -0.18
C GLY A 347 -0.18 5.54 -0.89
N MET A 348 0.18 5.94 -2.12
CA MET A 348 -0.55 6.98 -2.84
C MET A 348 -0.44 6.83 -4.36
N GLY A 349 -1.48 7.26 -5.06
CA GLY A 349 -1.45 7.49 -6.50
C GLY A 349 -1.15 8.96 -6.77
N VAL A 350 -0.11 9.24 -7.55
CA VAL A 350 0.25 10.60 -7.96
C VAL A 350 -0.05 10.80 -9.43
N ARG A 351 -0.82 11.83 -9.75
CA ARG A 351 -1.07 12.28 -11.12
C ARG A 351 -0.09 13.38 -11.47
N PHE A 352 0.63 13.24 -12.58
CA PHE A 352 1.55 14.28 -13.02
C PHE A 352 0.78 15.54 -13.47
N LEU A 353 1.27 16.73 -13.09
CA LEU A 353 0.65 18.01 -13.47
C LEU A 353 1.07 18.49 -14.86
N GLY A 354 2.12 17.91 -15.40
CA GLY A 354 2.69 18.26 -16.70
C GLY A 354 4.14 17.80 -16.74
N MET A 355 4.59 17.42 -17.93
CA MET A 355 5.96 17.00 -18.18
C MET A 355 6.40 17.54 -19.53
N GLY A 356 7.64 18.05 -19.61
CA GLY A 356 8.19 18.51 -20.89
C GLY A 356 8.17 17.38 -21.93
N PRO A 357 7.97 17.68 -23.23
CA PRO A 357 7.83 16.65 -24.27
C PRO A 357 8.93 15.58 -24.27
N PRO A 358 10.24 15.91 -24.08
CA PRO A 358 11.30 14.90 -24.06
C PRO A 358 11.13 13.88 -22.92
N ARG A 359 10.81 14.36 -21.73
CA ARG A 359 10.61 13.52 -20.54
C ARG A 359 9.35 12.66 -20.67
N LEU A 360 8.28 13.21 -21.24
CA LEU A 360 7.05 12.45 -21.50
C LEU A 360 7.30 11.34 -22.52
N MET A 361 8.11 11.61 -23.55
CA MET A 361 8.53 10.61 -24.53
C MET A 361 9.38 9.51 -23.87
N GLN A 362 10.31 9.88 -22.99
CA GLN A 362 11.10 8.92 -22.22
C GLN A 362 10.21 8.02 -21.36
N LEU A 363 9.25 8.58 -20.62
CA LEU A 363 8.27 7.78 -19.86
C LEU A 363 7.45 6.85 -20.76
N ARG A 364 6.99 7.32 -21.92
CA ARG A 364 6.25 6.49 -22.87
C ARG A 364 7.09 5.33 -23.39
N GLN A 365 8.37 5.57 -23.68
CA GLN A 365 9.29 4.53 -24.12
C GLN A 365 9.51 3.48 -23.02
N LEU A 366 9.68 3.90 -21.77
CA LEU A 366 9.76 2.99 -20.62
C LEU A 366 8.48 2.14 -20.49
N CYS A 367 7.30 2.78 -20.59
CA CYS A 367 6.03 2.05 -20.58
C CYS A 367 5.81 1.14 -21.79
N GLN A 368 6.51 1.34 -22.91
CA GLN A 368 6.39 0.48 -24.09
C GLN A 368 7.36 -0.71 -24.04
N ALA A 369 8.56 -0.50 -23.47
CA ALA A 369 9.56 -1.55 -23.32
C ALA A 369 9.04 -2.68 -22.42
N GLU A 370 8.44 -2.34 -21.29
CA GLU A 370 7.86 -3.31 -20.34
C GLU A 370 6.68 -4.13 -20.89
N VAL A 371 6.01 -3.65 -21.96
CA VAL A 371 4.86 -4.35 -22.56
C VAL A 371 5.30 -5.40 -23.57
N ARG A 372 6.56 -5.34 -24.05
CA ARG A 372 7.12 -6.30 -25.01
C ARG A 372 7.98 -7.31 -24.24
N PRO A 373 7.51 -8.56 -24.05
CA PRO A 373 8.31 -9.60 -23.39
C PRO A 373 9.52 -10.02 -24.21
#